data_AF-A0A645B563-F1
#
_entry.id   AF-A0A645B563-F1
#
_cell.length_a   1.000
_cell.length_b   1.000
_cell.length_c   1.000
_cell.angle_alpha   90.00
_cell.angle_beta   90.00
_cell.angle_gamma   90.00
#
_symmetry.space_group_name_H-M   'P 1'
#
loop_
_entity.id
_entity.type
_entity.pdbx_description
1 polymer ?
#
loop_
_entity_poly.entity_id
_entity_poly.type
_entity_poly.pdbx_seq_one_letter_code
_entity_poly.pdbx_strand_id
1 'polypeptide(L)'
;MPILSANTYKVNGENYTKPYIIKELKTDEGTIKLGVLGLTIKEVNDEGSRDLKDMPSYKNKLYMNDLVEDAQKWAKVMKEKEKADIIVAVAHSGEKPKKPRHPGNRIQDLAQNVEGIDAIVAGHTHVAFEQHDYKNKNGENVIVT
;
A
#
# COMPACT_ATOMS: atom_id res chain seq x y z
N MET A 1 -1.27 -18.05 6.01
CA MET A 1 -1.67 -16.64 5.82
C MET A 1 -0.98 -16.08 4.58
N PRO A 2 -1.65 -15.33 3.71
CA PRO A 2 -1.02 -14.77 2.51
C PRO A 2 -0.05 -13.64 2.88
N ILE A 3 1.04 -13.53 2.13
CA ILE A 3 1.94 -12.37 2.14
C ILE A 3 1.54 -11.48 0.95
N LEU A 4 1.35 -10.18 1.21
CA LEU A 4 0.85 -9.23 0.22
C LEU A 4 1.88 -8.14 -0.07
N SER A 5 2.04 -7.83 -1.35
CA SER A 5 2.75 -6.64 -1.84
C SER A 5 2.36 -6.39 -3.29
N ALA A 6 1.69 -5.28 -3.53
CA ALA A 6 1.09 -4.93 -4.81
C ALA A 6 2.04 -4.18 -5.74
N ASN A 7 3.11 -3.61 -5.19
CA ASN A 7 4.10 -2.82 -5.90
C ASN A 7 5.47 -3.52 -6.04
N THR A 8 5.55 -4.83 -5.78
CA THR A 8 6.76 -5.65 -5.99
C THR A 8 6.56 -6.62 -7.15
N TYR A 9 7.46 -6.59 -8.12
CA TYR A 9 7.34 -7.33 -9.37
C TYR A 9 8.57 -8.17 -9.66
N LYS A 10 8.35 -9.25 -10.39
CA LYS A 10 9.40 -9.93 -11.16
C LYS A 10 9.70 -9.09 -12.41
N VAL A 11 10.91 -9.21 -12.97
CA VAL A 11 11.30 -8.50 -14.20
C VAL A 11 10.42 -8.79 -15.43
N ASN A 12 9.65 -9.88 -15.43
CA ASN A 12 8.68 -10.19 -16.49
C ASN A 12 7.34 -9.43 -16.36
N GLY A 13 7.19 -8.57 -15.33
CA GLY A 13 6.01 -7.75 -15.11
C GLY A 13 4.92 -8.41 -14.24
N GLU A 14 5.10 -9.66 -13.81
CA GLU A 14 4.19 -10.31 -12.87
C GLU A 14 4.44 -9.80 -11.45
N ASN A 15 3.38 -9.68 -10.64
CA ASN A 15 3.54 -9.45 -9.21
C ASN A 15 4.32 -10.60 -8.57
N TYR A 16 5.28 -10.27 -7.72
CA TYR A 16 6.09 -11.25 -7.01
C TYR A 16 5.28 -12.00 -5.94
N THR A 17 4.36 -11.29 -5.30
CA THR A 17 3.40 -11.80 -4.31
C THR A 17 1.98 -11.44 -4.71
N LYS A 18 0.97 -11.94 -3.99
CA LYS A 18 -0.41 -11.48 -4.23
C LYS A 18 -0.50 -9.97 -3.94
N PRO A 19 -1.11 -9.15 -4.81
CA PRO A 19 -1.25 -7.71 -4.55
C PRO A 19 -2.27 -7.45 -3.44
N TYR A 20 -3.40 -8.16 -3.48
CA TYR A 20 -4.50 -8.04 -2.53
C TYR A 20 -5.18 -9.38 -2.27
N ILE A 21 -6.10 -9.40 -1.31
CA ILE A 21 -7.11 -10.43 -1.13
C ILE A 21 -8.48 -9.79 -0.93
N ILE A 22 -9.54 -10.52 -1.26
CA ILE A 22 -10.91 -10.19 -0.88
C ILE A 22 -11.35 -11.21 0.18
N LYS A 23 -11.96 -10.72 1.26
CA LYS A 23 -12.57 -11.55 2.30
C LYS A 23 -14.03 -11.15 2.47
N GLU A 24 -14.91 -12.14 2.46
CA GLU A 24 -16.30 -11.94 2.86
C GLU A 24 -16.39 -12.06 4.39
N LEU A 25 -16.89 -11.01 5.02
CA LEU A 25 -17.09 -10.91 6.46
C LEU A 25 -18.58 -10.84 6.74
N LYS A 26 -19.07 -11.73 7.61
CA LYS A 26 -20.44 -11.65 8.11
C LYS A 26 -20.49 -10.67 9.27
N THR A 27 -21.40 -9.72 9.18
CA THR A 27 -21.71 -8.73 10.22
C THR A 27 -23.20 -8.82 10.55
N ASP A 28 -23.63 -8.16 11.61
CA ASP A 28 -25.05 -8.09 11.98
C ASP A 28 -25.90 -7.36 10.93
N GLU A 29 -25.26 -6.53 10.09
CA GLU A 29 -25.90 -5.75 9.02
C GLU A 29 -25.85 -6.45 7.64
N GLY A 30 -25.17 -7.59 7.54
CA GLY A 30 -25.02 -8.37 6.31
C GLY A 30 -23.59 -8.81 6.02
N THR A 31 -23.35 -9.25 4.78
CA THR A 31 -22.02 -9.69 4.33
C THR A 31 -21.29 -8.53 3.65
N ILE A 32 -20.07 -8.25 4.09
CA ILE A 32 -19.20 -7.21 3.54
C ILE A 32 -18.00 -7.87 2.84
N LYS A 33 -17.66 -7.40 1.64
CA LYS A 33 -16.42 -7.75 0.94
C LYS A 33 -15.30 -6.79 1.32
N LEU A 34 -14.45 -7.24 2.24
CA LEU A 34 -13.23 -6.54 2.64
C LEU A 34 -12.08 -6.85 1.67
N GLY A 35 -11.64 -5.84 0.93
CA GLY A 35 -10.38 -5.85 0.22
C GLY A 35 -9.22 -5.50 1.16
N VAL A 36 -8.16 -6.31 1.16
CA VAL A 36 -6.91 -6.02 1.88
C VAL A 36 -5.79 -5.90 0.85
N LEU A 37 -5.21 -4.71 0.74
CA LEU A 37 -4.15 -4.37 -0.21
C LEU A 37 -2.80 -4.28 0.50
N GLY A 38 -1.79 -5.01 0.03
CA GLY A 38 -0.43 -4.93 0.59
C GLY A 38 0.44 -3.94 -0.18
N LEU A 39 1.20 -3.08 0.51
CA LEU A 39 2.12 -2.12 -0.10
C LEU A 39 3.44 -2.07 0.66
N THR A 40 4.54 -1.82 -0.05
CA THR A 40 5.88 -1.78 0.55
C THR A 40 6.64 -0.55 0.06
N ILE A 41 7.30 0.18 0.96
CA ILE A 41 8.23 1.26 0.61
C ILE A 41 9.34 0.74 -0.32
N LYS A 42 9.77 1.59 -1.26
CA LYS A 42 10.73 1.21 -2.31
C LYS A 42 12.18 1.17 -1.81
N GLU A 43 12.48 1.94 -0.78
CA GLU A 43 13.79 2.11 -0.19
C GLU A 43 14.08 1.03 0.85
N VAL A 44 15.03 0.14 0.55
CA VAL A 44 15.23 -1.11 1.33
C VAL A 44 16.47 -1.07 2.26
N ASN A 45 17.01 0.11 2.60
CA ASN A 45 18.09 0.25 3.58
C ASN A 45 18.30 1.67 4.15
N ASP A 46 18.93 1.72 5.32
CA ASP A 46 19.22 2.96 6.06
C ASP A 46 20.39 3.77 5.50
N GLU A 47 21.31 3.13 4.78
CA GLU A 47 22.55 3.75 4.27
C GLU A 47 22.39 4.46 2.91
N GLY A 48 21.15 4.60 2.44
CA GLY A 48 20.82 5.32 1.22
C GLY A 48 19.89 4.50 0.36
N SER A 49 18.59 4.76 0.52
CA SER A 49 17.49 4.51 -0.42
C SER A 49 17.86 3.69 -1.66
N ARG A 50 18.18 2.41 -1.50
CA ARG A 50 18.43 1.50 -2.63
C ARG A 50 17.13 0.83 -3.02
N ASP A 51 16.80 0.92 -4.31
CA ASP A 51 15.75 0.14 -4.95
C ASP A 51 16.24 -1.32 -5.11
N LEU A 52 15.33 -2.29 -5.11
CA LEU A 52 15.65 -3.71 -5.29
C LEU A 52 16.47 -3.95 -6.57
N LYS A 53 16.19 -3.20 -7.63
CA LYS A 53 16.91 -3.34 -8.91
C LYS A 53 18.41 -3.01 -8.81
N ASP A 54 18.79 -2.19 -7.84
CA ASP A 54 20.18 -1.74 -7.63
C ASP A 54 20.94 -2.67 -6.66
N MET A 55 20.24 -3.60 -6.00
CA MET A 55 20.83 -4.57 -5.08
C MET A 55 21.31 -5.81 -5.86
N PRO A 56 22.59 -6.23 -5.75
CA PRO A 56 23.13 -7.37 -6.50
C PRO A 56 22.31 -8.66 -6.39
N SER A 57 21.73 -8.93 -5.21
CA SER A 57 20.91 -10.13 -4.96
C SER A 57 19.61 -10.17 -5.77
N TYR A 58 19.06 -9.01 -6.14
CA TYR A 58 17.74 -8.83 -6.75
C TYR A 58 17.79 -8.19 -8.14
N LYS A 59 18.95 -7.68 -8.55
CA LYS A 59 19.20 -7.18 -9.90
C LYS A 59 18.76 -8.20 -10.94
N ASN A 60 18.00 -7.73 -11.93
CA ASN A 60 17.39 -8.55 -12.99
C ASN A 60 16.44 -9.66 -12.49
N LYS A 61 16.00 -9.62 -11.23
CA LYS A 61 15.02 -10.55 -10.67
C LYS A 61 13.76 -9.81 -10.23
N LEU A 62 13.92 -8.78 -9.41
CA LEU A 62 12.81 -8.03 -8.82
C LEU A 62 13.00 -6.52 -9.03
N TYR A 63 11.89 -5.80 -9.09
CA TYR A 63 11.85 -4.35 -9.01
C TYR A 63 10.60 -3.89 -8.27
N MET A 64 10.59 -2.62 -7.85
CA MET A 64 9.43 -2.01 -7.21
C MET A 64 8.97 -0.76 -7.94
N ASN A 65 7.66 -0.70 -8.18
CA ASN A 65 6.99 0.50 -8.64
C ASN A 65 6.71 1.43 -7.46
N ASP A 66 6.31 2.67 -7.77
CA ASP A 66 5.80 3.59 -6.77
C ASP A 66 4.54 3.01 -6.11
N LEU A 67 4.50 3.09 -4.77
CA LEU A 67 3.43 2.47 -4.00
C LEU A 67 2.09 3.19 -4.16
N VAL A 68 2.08 4.49 -4.45
CA VAL A 68 0.85 5.28 -4.67
C VAL A 68 0.28 4.96 -6.05
N GLU A 69 1.13 4.86 -7.07
CA GLU A 69 0.71 4.49 -8.43
C GLU A 69 0.04 3.11 -8.48
N ASP A 70 0.68 2.11 -7.88
CA ASP A 70 0.11 0.76 -7.88
C ASP A 70 -1.09 0.62 -6.94
N ALA A 71 -1.11 1.36 -5.84
CA ALA A 71 -2.30 1.40 -5.00
C ALA A 71 -3.52 1.92 -5.77
N GLN A 72 -3.37 2.98 -6.58
CA GLN A 72 -4.45 3.47 -7.45
C GLN A 72 -4.94 2.39 -8.42
N LYS A 73 -4.01 1.69 -9.07
CA LYS A 73 -4.35 0.59 -10.00
C LYS A 73 -5.14 -0.51 -9.30
N TRP A 74 -4.66 -0.98 -8.15
CA TRP A 74 -5.25 -2.14 -7.48
C TRP A 74 -6.51 -1.79 -6.69
N ALA A 75 -6.63 -0.59 -6.13
CA ALA A 75 -7.87 -0.07 -5.55
C ALA A 75 -8.99 -0.04 -6.59
N LYS A 76 -8.69 0.46 -7.80
CA LYS A 76 -9.63 0.43 -8.92
C LYS A 76 -10.06 -0.99 -9.29
N VAL A 77 -9.12 -1.94 -9.37
CA VAL A 77 -9.44 -3.35 -9.65
C VAL A 77 -10.36 -3.93 -8.57
N MET A 78 -10.05 -3.73 -7.29
CA MET A 78 -10.88 -4.25 -6.20
C MET A 78 -12.28 -3.63 -6.17
N LYS A 79 -12.43 -2.31 -6.37
CA LYS A 79 -13.76 -1.68 -6.44
C LYS A 79 -14.53 -2.12 -7.68
N GLU A 80 -13.94 -2.03 -8.87
CA GLU A 80 -14.67 -2.21 -10.13
C GLU A 80 -14.93 -3.67 -10.48
N LYS A 81 -13.94 -4.55 -10.29
CA LYS A 81 -14.02 -5.96 -10.70
C LYS A 81 -14.48 -6.87 -9.56
N GLU A 82 -13.87 -6.74 -8.40
CA GLU A 82 -14.17 -7.61 -7.25
C GLU A 82 -15.40 -7.17 -6.46
N LYS A 83 -15.85 -5.92 -6.69
CA LYS A 83 -16.94 -5.27 -5.95
C LYS A 83 -16.65 -5.26 -4.44
N ALA A 84 -15.42 -4.88 -4.08
CA ALA A 84 -15.06 -4.67 -2.68
C ALA A 84 -15.87 -3.51 -2.10
N ASP A 85 -16.52 -3.75 -0.97
CA ASP A 85 -17.28 -2.73 -0.25
C ASP A 85 -16.33 -1.79 0.48
N ILE A 86 -15.35 -2.37 1.17
CA ILE A 86 -14.33 -1.67 1.96
C ILE A 86 -12.94 -2.12 1.50
N ILE A 87 -12.01 -1.19 1.37
CA ILE A 87 -10.60 -1.45 1.07
C ILE A 87 -9.73 -0.91 2.20
N VAL A 88 -8.96 -1.81 2.81
CA VAL A 88 -7.92 -1.48 3.78
C VAL A 88 -6.56 -1.72 3.15
N ALA A 89 -5.74 -0.68 3.07
CA ALA A 89 -4.34 -0.83 2.70
C ALA A 89 -3.50 -1.13 3.95
N VAL A 90 -2.65 -2.15 3.86
CA VAL A 90 -1.64 -2.47 4.86
C VAL A 90 -0.30 -2.15 4.23
N ALA A 91 0.29 -1.03 4.66
CA ALA A 91 1.41 -0.42 3.97
C ALA A 91 2.64 -0.34 4.89
N HIS A 92 3.71 -1.03 4.51
CA HIS A 92 5.00 -0.87 5.15
C HIS A 92 5.70 0.38 4.60
N SER A 93 5.24 1.54 5.06
CA SER A 93 5.81 2.87 4.76
C SER A 93 5.52 3.80 5.93
N GLY A 94 6.41 4.76 6.19
CA GLY A 94 6.17 5.79 7.19
C GLY A 94 5.21 6.86 6.69
N GLU A 95 4.68 7.66 7.62
CA GLU A 95 3.59 8.57 7.27
C GLU A 95 3.98 9.68 6.30
N LYS A 96 5.04 10.41 6.64
CA LYS A 96 5.54 11.57 5.90
C LYS A 96 7.02 11.43 5.61
N PRO A 97 7.49 11.97 4.47
CA PRO A 97 8.89 11.93 4.12
C PRO A 97 9.70 12.77 5.10
N LYS A 98 10.86 12.26 5.50
CA LYS A 98 11.91 13.08 6.12
C LYS A 98 12.99 13.30 5.05
N LYS A 99 13.60 14.48 4.98
CA LYS A 99 14.68 14.77 4.02
C LYS A 99 15.97 15.10 4.77
N PRO A 100 17.12 14.58 4.35
CA PRO A 100 17.32 13.69 3.19
C PRO A 100 16.97 12.21 3.47
N ARG A 101 16.65 11.84 4.72
CA ARG A 101 16.44 10.44 5.15
C ARG A 101 14.99 9.98 5.03
N HIS A 102 14.72 8.89 4.31
CA HIS A 102 13.40 8.29 4.11
C HIS A 102 12.42 9.10 3.23
N PRO A 103 12.81 9.46 1.99
CA PRO A 103 11.91 10.12 1.05
C PRO A 103 10.70 9.26 0.64
N GLY A 104 10.77 7.94 0.79
CA GLY A 104 9.69 7.00 0.47
C GLY A 104 8.63 6.77 1.54
N ASN A 105 8.69 7.47 2.67
CA ASN A 105 7.59 7.51 3.63
C ASN A 105 6.44 8.35 3.05
N ARG A 106 5.38 7.70 2.58
CA ARG A 106 4.37 8.31 1.69
C ARG A 106 2.92 7.91 2.04
N ILE A 107 2.62 7.52 3.28
CA ILE A 107 1.23 7.18 3.65
C ILE A 107 0.28 8.37 3.51
N GLN A 108 0.72 9.58 3.87
CA GLN A 108 -0.10 10.78 3.64
C GLN A 108 -0.46 10.92 2.15
N ASP A 109 0.53 10.74 1.28
CA ASP A 109 0.32 10.85 -0.16
C ASP A 109 -0.57 9.72 -0.68
N LEU A 110 -0.42 8.51 -0.15
CA LEU A 110 -1.29 7.38 -0.43
C LEU A 110 -2.75 7.72 -0.07
N ALA A 111 -2.99 8.23 1.14
CA ALA A 111 -4.32 8.60 1.64
C ALA A 111 -4.96 9.72 0.81
N GLN A 112 -4.16 10.72 0.41
CA GLN A 112 -4.68 11.89 -0.30
C GLN A 112 -4.87 11.66 -1.80
N ASN A 113 -4.08 10.78 -2.42
CA ASN A 113 -4.06 10.63 -3.87
C ASN A 113 -4.75 9.37 -4.39
N VAL A 114 -5.00 8.38 -3.53
CA VAL A 114 -5.63 7.12 -3.95
C VAL A 114 -7.12 7.09 -3.63
N GLU A 115 -7.92 6.94 -4.67
CA GLU A 115 -9.37 6.85 -4.55
C GLU A 115 -9.81 5.43 -4.16
N GLY A 116 -10.86 5.35 -3.35
CA GLY A 116 -11.48 4.08 -2.94
C GLY A 116 -10.76 3.30 -1.83
N ILE A 117 -9.67 3.81 -1.25
CA ILE A 117 -9.12 3.28 0.02
C ILE A 117 -9.89 3.92 1.18
N ASP A 118 -10.39 3.09 2.09
CA ASP A 118 -11.19 3.55 3.24
C ASP A 118 -10.32 3.70 4.50
N ALA A 119 -9.31 2.85 4.65
CA ALA A 119 -8.34 2.95 5.74
C ALA A 119 -6.94 2.45 5.34
N ILE A 120 -5.92 2.96 6.03
CA ILE A 120 -4.52 2.56 5.89
C ILE A 120 -3.96 2.20 7.26
N VAL A 121 -3.43 0.98 7.37
CA VAL A 121 -2.58 0.55 8.48
C VAL A 121 -1.13 0.75 8.07
N ALA A 122 -0.48 1.76 8.65
CA ALA A 122 0.88 2.16 8.38
C ALA A 122 1.90 1.45 9.28
N GLY A 123 3.19 1.64 8.99
CA GLY A 123 4.25 1.04 9.78
C GLY A 123 5.62 1.62 9.46
N HIS A 124 6.61 0.74 9.35
CA HIS A 124 8.01 1.03 8.95
C HIS A 124 8.84 1.86 9.94
N THR A 125 8.28 2.94 10.52
CA THR A 125 9.06 3.90 11.30
C THR A 125 9.33 3.49 12.74
N HIS A 126 8.67 2.43 13.24
CA HIS A 126 8.76 1.96 14.63
C HIS A 126 8.38 3.03 15.66
N VAL A 127 7.47 3.94 15.27
CA VAL A 127 6.94 4.99 16.13
C VAL A 127 5.43 4.85 16.18
N ALA A 128 4.85 4.93 17.37
CA ALA A 128 3.41 5.06 17.55
C ALA A 128 2.99 6.49 17.19
N PHE A 129 1.88 6.63 16.48
CA PHE A 129 1.29 7.93 16.17
C PHE A 129 -0.23 7.83 16.37
N GLU A 130 -0.85 8.97 16.67
CA GLU A 130 -2.31 9.04 16.80
C GLU A 130 -2.98 8.85 15.45
N GLN A 131 -4.22 8.34 15.45
CA GLN A 131 -5.01 8.23 14.22
C GLN A 131 -5.12 9.59 13.52
N HIS A 132 -4.95 9.60 12.21
CA HIS A 132 -5.20 10.77 11.37
C HIS A 132 -6.29 10.48 10.34
N ASP A 133 -7.21 11.43 10.16
CA ASP A 133 -8.22 11.36 9.11
C ASP A 133 -7.82 12.29 7.96
N TYR A 134 -7.49 11.70 6.82
CA TYR A 134 -7.18 12.42 5.59
C TYR A 134 -8.39 12.51 4.67
N LYS A 135 -8.29 13.42 3.69
CA LYS A 135 -9.25 13.55 2.59
C LYS A 135 -8.56 13.18 1.29
N ASN A 136 -9.15 12.25 0.53
CA ASN A 136 -8.67 11.98 -0.82
C ASN A 136 -9.17 13.05 -1.82
N LYS A 137 -8.81 12.91 -3.10
CA LYS A 137 -9.20 13.85 -4.17
C LYS A 137 -10.71 14.00 -4.37
N ASN A 138 -11.49 12.99 -3.99
CA ASN A 138 -12.95 13.00 -4.06
C ASN A 138 -13.60 13.57 -2.78
N GLY A 139 -12.80 13.99 -1.79
CA GLY A 139 -13.29 14.47 -0.50
C GLY A 139 -13.77 13.35 0.44
N GLU A 140 -13.49 12.10 0.12
CA GLU A 140 -13.79 10.93 0.95
C GLU A 140 -12.79 10.87 2.11
N ASN A 141 -13.25 10.40 3.28
CA ASN A 141 -12.39 10.21 4.45
C ASN A 141 -11.53 8.96 4.27
N VAL A 142 -10.24 9.07 4.63
CA VAL A 142 -9.32 7.93 4.72
C VAL A 142 -8.70 7.93 6.11
N ILE A 143 -8.97 6.86 6.86
CA ILE A 143 -8.42 6.68 8.21
C ILE A 143 -6.98 6.17 8.10
N VAL A 144 -6.03 6.78 8.81
CA VAL A 144 -4.64 6.32 8.89
C VAL A 144 -4.30 5.99 10.34
N THR A 145 -3.84 4.77 10.58
CA THR A 145 -3.44 4.23 11.89
C THR A 145 -2.19 3.37 11.82
#